data_AF-A0A916QCI7-F1
#
_entry.id   AF-A0A916QCI7-F1
#
_cell.length_a   1.000
_cell.length_b   1.000
_cell.length_c   1.000
_cell.angle_alpha   90.00
_cell.angle_beta   90.00
_cell.angle_gamma   90.00
#
_symmetry.space_group_name_H-M   'P 1'
#
loop_
_entity.id
_entity.type
_entity.pdbx_description
1 polymer ?
#
loop_
_entity_poly.entity_id
_entity_poly.type
_entity_poly.pdbx_seq_one_letter_code
_entity_poly.pdbx_strand_id
1 'polypeptide(L)'
;MLSKKPETSIDNIGNNNGIMAGTIVGPVENNTYILNMPQKHSVMPSIISKIVEVLANLTILPEEELDRRYRINPEDLKPYNVPTKITHNNVRRYKSIILEFSHYSRICDEAFNIVDNQIIGSKSRILKDIRHLYNKYKEQLLFEHIDDNIDEIEIIRQYSDYIIDMVKEDLKKRIIDEKPANIYFEDIEDGLIRVVCYAFEKCKILEKP
;
A
#
# COMPACT_ATOMS: atom_id res chain seq x y z
N MET A 1 12.34 -36.02 -45.59
CA MET A 1 12.90 -35.39 -44.38
C MET A 1 12.01 -35.78 -43.20
N LEU A 2 12.49 -36.69 -42.35
CA LEU A 2 11.78 -37.17 -41.15
C LEU A 2 12.52 -36.64 -39.93
N SER A 3 11.82 -35.90 -39.07
CA SER A 3 12.35 -35.23 -37.89
C SER A 3 12.62 -36.23 -36.76
N LYS A 4 13.82 -36.13 -36.16
CA LYS A 4 14.18 -36.84 -34.92
C LYS A 4 13.34 -36.31 -33.76
N LYS A 5 12.69 -37.20 -33.00
CA LYS A 5 12.16 -36.87 -31.65
C LYS A 5 13.33 -36.65 -30.69
N PRO A 6 13.25 -35.69 -29.75
CA PRO A 6 14.26 -35.53 -28.71
C PRO A 6 14.13 -36.66 -27.69
N GLU A 7 15.25 -37.32 -27.38
CA GLU A 7 15.36 -38.23 -26.23
C GLU A 7 15.33 -37.39 -24.94
N THR A 8 14.31 -37.58 -24.13
CA THR A 8 14.28 -37.06 -22.76
C THR A 8 15.03 -38.03 -21.86
N SER A 9 16.21 -37.66 -21.37
CA SER A 9 16.84 -38.36 -20.24
C SER A 9 16.10 -37.99 -18.96
N ILE A 10 15.70 -39.00 -18.19
CA ILE A 10 15.14 -38.82 -16.85
C ILE A 10 16.27 -39.13 -15.88
N ASP A 11 16.87 -38.10 -15.30
CA ASP A 11 17.86 -38.27 -14.24
C ASP A 11 17.14 -38.44 -12.90
N ASN A 12 17.29 -39.63 -12.31
CA ASN A 12 16.71 -39.96 -11.02
C ASN A 12 17.70 -39.57 -9.91
N ILE A 13 17.60 -38.34 -9.41
CA ILE A 13 18.44 -37.84 -8.31
C ILE A 13 17.62 -37.87 -7.04
N GLY A 14 17.97 -38.78 -6.12
CA GLY A 14 17.34 -38.93 -4.82
C GLY A 14 18.25 -39.69 -3.85
N ASN A 15 18.19 -39.34 -2.56
CA ASN A 15 18.95 -40.01 -1.53
C ASN A 15 18.17 -41.25 -1.06
N ASN A 16 18.58 -42.43 -1.51
CA ASN A 16 17.93 -43.68 -1.13
C ASN A 16 18.53 -44.20 0.19
N ASN A 17 17.80 -44.05 1.28
CA ASN A 17 18.12 -44.74 2.54
C ASN A 17 17.71 -46.20 2.39
N GLY A 18 18.56 -46.96 1.67
CA GLY A 18 18.24 -48.30 1.17
C GLY A 18 17.89 -49.28 2.28
N ILE A 19 16.64 -49.72 2.29
CA ILE A 19 16.28 -51.06 2.78
C ILE A 19 16.25 -51.94 1.53
N MET A 20 17.14 -52.93 1.44
CA MET A 20 17.07 -53.93 0.36
C MET A 20 15.83 -54.81 0.59
N ALA A 21 14.73 -54.51 -0.09
CA ALA A 21 13.66 -55.48 -0.28
C ALA A 21 14.07 -56.44 -1.40
N GLY A 22 13.81 -57.75 -1.23
CA GLY A 22 14.07 -58.77 -2.24
C GLY A 22 13.25 -58.58 -3.52
N THR A 23 13.35 -59.52 -4.46
CA THR A 23 12.63 -59.46 -5.75
C THR A 23 11.12 -59.31 -5.57
N ILE A 24 10.58 -58.15 -5.96
CA ILE A 24 9.14 -57.91 -6.00
C ILE A 24 8.61 -58.51 -7.31
N VAL A 25 7.82 -59.58 -7.22
CA VAL A 25 7.12 -60.16 -8.38
C VAL A 25 5.67 -59.69 -8.34
N GLY A 26 5.43 -58.50 -8.89
CA GLY A 26 4.10 -57.86 -8.96
C GLY A 26 4.22 -56.41 -9.46
N PRO A 27 3.13 -55.79 -9.95
CA PRO A 27 3.17 -54.41 -10.40
C PRO A 27 3.49 -53.48 -9.22
N VAL A 28 4.55 -52.67 -9.35
CA VAL A 28 4.92 -51.65 -8.37
C VAL A 28 4.09 -50.40 -8.64
N GLU A 29 3.09 -50.15 -7.81
CA GLU A 29 2.33 -48.90 -7.85
C GLU A 29 3.14 -47.78 -7.18
N ASN A 30 3.83 -46.97 -8.00
CA ASN A 30 4.45 -45.73 -7.54
C ASN A 30 3.35 -44.69 -7.29
N ASN A 31 2.81 -44.64 -6.07
CA ASN A 31 2.04 -43.50 -5.59
C ASN A 31 2.99 -42.32 -5.33
N THR A 32 3.45 -41.67 -6.40
CA THR A 32 4.02 -40.33 -6.29
C THR A 32 2.90 -39.37 -5.93
N TYR A 33 2.79 -39.06 -4.64
CA TYR A 33 2.06 -37.90 -4.17
C TYR A 33 2.81 -36.66 -4.67
N ILE A 34 2.38 -36.11 -5.81
CA ILE A 34 2.79 -34.77 -6.20
C ILE A 34 2.16 -33.84 -5.18
N LEU A 35 2.91 -33.50 -4.13
CA LEU A 35 2.60 -32.38 -3.27
C LEU A 35 2.63 -31.15 -4.19
N ASN A 36 1.45 -30.67 -4.58
CA ASN A 36 1.28 -29.33 -5.12
C ASN A 36 1.70 -28.37 -4.01
N MET A 37 3.01 -28.16 -3.83
CA MET A 37 3.47 -27.02 -3.06
C MET A 37 2.87 -25.80 -3.73
N PRO A 38 2.10 -24.96 -3.01
CA PRO A 38 1.64 -23.71 -3.58
C PRO A 38 2.88 -23.00 -4.11
N GLN A 39 2.89 -22.71 -5.41
CA GLN A 39 3.96 -21.91 -5.98
C GLN A 39 4.04 -20.65 -5.12
N LYS A 40 5.18 -20.45 -4.45
CA LYS A 40 5.44 -19.24 -3.67
C LYS A 40 5.51 -18.11 -4.70
N HIS A 41 4.36 -17.53 -5.02
CA HIS A 41 4.30 -16.30 -5.77
C HIS A 41 5.20 -15.32 -5.03
N SER A 42 6.21 -14.81 -5.72
CA SER A 42 7.04 -13.72 -5.22
C SER A 42 6.11 -12.52 -5.08
N VAL A 43 5.51 -12.37 -3.89
CA VAL A 43 4.75 -11.18 -3.53
C VAL A 43 5.72 -10.00 -3.64
N MET A 44 5.36 -9.00 -4.45
CA MET A 44 6.14 -7.76 -4.49
C MET A 44 5.80 -6.95 -3.23
N PRO A 45 6.74 -6.78 -2.29
CA PRO A 45 6.45 -6.11 -1.03
C PRO A 45 6.15 -4.63 -1.29
N SER A 46 5.16 -4.09 -0.58
CA SER A 46 4.77 -2.69 -0.72
C SER A 46 5.29 -1.89 0.48
N ILE A 47 5.96 -0.77 0.22
CA ILE A 47 6.49 0.07 1.32
C ILE A 47 5.35 0.65 2.18
N ILE A 48 4.14 0.79 1.60
CA ILE A 48 2.97 1.29 2.32
C ILE A 48 2.54 0.35 3.46
N SER A 49 2.70 -0.97 3.32
CA SER A 49 2.36 -1.91 4.39
C SER A 49 3.26 -1.71 5.59
N LYS A 50 4.56 -1.43 5.37
CA LYS A 50 5.50 -1.08 6.44
C LYS A 50 5.13 0.23 7.15
N ILE A 51 4.67 1.25 6.42
CA ILE A 51 4.21 2.50 7.05
C ILE A 51 2.99 2.24 7.92
N VAL A 52 2.01 1.50 7.42
CA VAL A 52 0.80 1.15 8.17
C VAL A 52 1.15 0.36 9.44
N GLU A 53 2.06 -0.60 9.34
CA GLU A 53 2.56 -1.34 10.51
C GLU A 53 3.21 -0.41 11.55
N VAL A 54 4.04 0.55 11.12
CA VAL A 54 4.64 1.53 12.02
C VAL A 54 3.59 2.43 12.65
N LEU A 55 2.62 2.92 11.87
CA LEU A 55 1.52 3.75 12.37
C LEU A 55 0.68 3.03 13.41
N ALA A 56 0.35 1.75 13.19
CA ALA A 56 -0.38 0.93 14.16
C ALA A 56 0.37 0.87 15.50
N ASN A 57 1.69 0.64 15.45
CA ASN A 57 2.50 0.60 16.66
C ASN A 57 2.63 1.96 17.38
N LEU A 58 2.63 3.06 16.63
CA LEU A 58 2.70 4.40 17.21
C LEU A 58 1.38 4.82 17.86
N THR A 59 0.25 4.41 17.29
CA THR A 59 -1.09 4.86 17.71
C THR A 59 -1.66 4.11 18.92
N ILE A 60 -1.06 2.97 19.30
CA ILE A 60 -1.38 2.24 20.53
C ILE A 60 -0.87 2.98 21.79
N LEU A 61 0.06 3.92 21.63
CA LEU A 61 0.60 4.68 22.75
C LEU A 61 -0.47 5.64 23.31
N PRO A 62 -0.61 5.77 24.64
CA PRO A 62 -1.46 6.78 25.25
C PRO A 62 -1.12 8.18 24.73
N GLU A 63 -2.12 9.04 24.58
CA GLU A 63 -1.94 10.41 24.07
C GLU A 63 -0.88 11.20 24.85
N GLU A 64 -0.83 10.99 26.17
CA GLU A 64 0.18 11.55 27.08
C GLU A 64 1.61 11.07 26.77
N GLU A 65 1.77 9.84 26.31
CA GLU A 65 3.06 9.28 25.90
C GLU A 65 3.46 9.75 24.51
N LEU A 66 2.48 9.91 23.60
CA LEU A 66 2.67 10.54 22.29
C LEU A 66 3.17 11.98 22.46
N ASP A 67 2.54 12.77 23.31
CA ASP A 67 2.93 14.15 23.62
C ASP A 67 4.33 14.22 24.24
N ARG A 68 4.67 13.28 25.14
CA ARG A 68 6.00 13.22 25.77
C ARG A 68 7.10 12.79 24.80
N ARG A 69 6.90 11.70 24.05
CA ARG A 69 7.89 11.16 23.11
C ARG A 69 8.09 12.09 21.94
N TYR A 70 6.99 12.61 21.39
CA TYR A 70 7.03 13.40 20.17
C TYR A 70 6.99 14.89 20.44
N ARG A 71 6.88 15.37 21.69
CA ARG A 71 6.91 16.82 22.02
C ARG A 71 6.05 17.62 21.06
N ILE A 72 4.78 17.21 20.93
CA ILE A 72 3.83 17.86 20.04
C ILE A 72 3.67 19.30 20.54
N ASN A 73 4.34 20.25 19.86
CA ASN A 73 4.15 21.65 20.16
C ASN A 73 2.77 22.04 19.59
N PRO A 74 1.89 22.70 20.37
CA PRO A 74 0.63 23.21 19.84
C PRO A 74 0.79 24.12 18.61
N GLU A 75 1.97 24.73 18.43
CA GLU A 75 2.32 25.50 17.24
C GLU A 75 2.66 24.61 16.03
N ASP A 76 3.17 23.38 16.23
CA ASP A 76 3.36 22.37 15.17
C ASP A 76 2.03 21.74 14.73
N LEU A 77 0.98 21.86 15.58
CA LEU A 77 -0.39 21.49 15.24
C LEU A 77 -1.06 22.50 14.31
N LYS A 78 -0.41 23.64 13.99
CA LYS A 78 -0.95 24.60 13.03
C LYS A 78 -0.90 23.99 11.64
N PRO A 79 -2.06 23.66 11.03
CA PRO A 79 -2.07 23.05 9.71
C PRO A 79 -1.42 24.00 8.70
N TYR A 80 -0.64 23.43 7.79
CA TYR A 80 -0.26 24.11 6.55
C TYR A 80 -1.53 24.39 5.74
N ASN A 81 -2.18 25.52 5.99
CA ASN A 81 -3.43 25.98 5.40
C ASN A 81 -4.42 24.89 4.90
N VAL A 82 -4.56 23.80 5.68
CA VAL A 82 -5.40 22.63 5.34
C VAL A 82 -6.86 23.05 5.12
N PRO A 83 -7.45 23.95 5.93
CA PRO A 83 -8.79 24.48 5.67
C PRO A 83 -8.92 25.18 4.31
N THR A 84 -7.93 25.96 3.88
CA THR A 84 -7.95 26.59 2.55
C THR A 84 -7.83 25.55 1.46
N LYS A 85 -6.98 24.53 1.62
CA LYS A 85 -6.88 23.45 0.63
C LYS A 85 -8.16 22.63 0.51
N ILE A 86 -8.83 22.33 1.62
CA ILE A 86 -10.16 21.69 1.65
C ILE A 86 -11.16 22.53 0.85
N THR A 87 -11.18 23.85 1.08
CA THR A 87 -12.10 24.78 0.41
C THR A 87 -11.78 24.93 -1.09
N HIS A 88 -10.50 25.07 -1.43
CA HIS A 88 -10.00 25.18 -2.79
C HIS A 88 -10.32 23.93 -3.63
N ASN A 89 -10.26 22.74 -3.03
CA ASN A 89 -10.58 21.48 -3.71
C ASN A 89 -12.04 21.00 -3.49
N ASN A 90 -12.87 21.78 -2.79
CA ASN A 90 -14.25 21.41 -2.45
C ASN A 90 -14.37 20.00 -1.84
N VAL A 91 -13.47 19.64 -0.92
CA VAL A 91 -13.51 18.34 -0.22
C VAL A 91 -14.64 18.36 0.81
N ARG A 92 -15.55 17.39 0.76
CA ARG A 92 -16.75 17.35 1.61
C ARG A 92 -16.75 16.17 2.55
N ARG A 93 -16.71 14.93 2.03
CA ARG A 93 -16.80 13.72 2.84
C ARG A 93 -15.57 13.53 3.72
N TYR A 94 -14.38 13.79 3.18
CA TYR A 94 -13.13 13.67 3.94
C TYR A 94 -12.81 14.91 4.79
N LYS A 95 -13.65 15.94 4.79
CA LYS A 95 -13.36 17.21 5.48
C LYS A 95 -13.08 17.04 6.97
N SER A 96 -13.98 16.39 7.72
CA SER A 96 -13.83 16.21 9.16
C SER A 96 -12.61 15.35 9.49
N ILE A 97 -12.44 14.26 8.75
CA ILE A 97 -11.34 13.31 8.86
C ILE A 97 -9.99 14.04 8.63
N ILE A 98 -9.84 14.78 7.54
CA ILE A 98 -8.60 15.52 7.23
C ILE A 98 -8.30 16.55 8.31
N LEU A 99 -9.31 17.24 8.84
CA LEU A 99 -9.11 18.21 9.93
C LEU A 99 -8.65 17.53 11.21
N GLU A 100 -9.30 16.44 11.61
CA GLU A 100 -8.92 15.64 12.78
C GLU A 100 -7.48 15.11 12.64
N PHE A 101 -7.15 14.49 11.51
CA PHE A 101 -5.82 13.92 11.27
C PHE A 101 -4.72 14.96 11.04
N SER A 102 -5.07 16.21 10.68
CA SER A 102 -4.08 17.29 10.58
C SER A 102 -3.42 17.60 11.93
N HIS A 103 -4.11 17.33 13.05
CA HIS A 103 -3.53 17.41 14.39
C HIS A 103 -2.50 16.30 14.67
N TYR A 104 -2.56 15.19 13.94
CA TYR A 104 -1.65 14.06 14.10
C TYR A 104 -0.60 13.97 12.97
N SER A 105 -0.39 15.07 12.24
CA SER A 105 0.56 15.17 11.12
C SER A 105 1.99 14.80 11.52
N ARG A 106 2.38 15.11 12.76
CA ARG A 106 3.70 14.76 13.32
C ARG A 106 3.89 13.26 13.53
N ILE A 107 2.87 12.54 13.97
CA ILE A 107 2.92 11.07 14.11
C ILE A 107 3.10 10.44 12.73
N CYS A 108 2.39 10.97 11.73
CA CYS A 108 2.57 10.53 10.35
C CYS A 108 3.99 10.84 9.85
N ASP A 109 4.49 12.06 10.03
CA ASP A 109 5.84 12.42 9.60
C ASP A 109 6.90 11.51 10.23
N GLU A 110 6.76 11.21 11.53
CA GLU A 110 7.62 10.28 12.23
C GLU A 110 7.54 8.86 11.68
N ALA A 111 6.34 8.32 11.44
CA ALA A 111 6.19 7.00 10.84
C ALA A 111 6.90 6.91 9.49
N PHE A 112 6.74 7.93 8.65
CA PHE A 112 7.46 8.03 7.37
C PHE A 112 8.98 8.13 7.58
N ASN A 113 9.46 8.86 8.59
CA ASN A 113 10.90 8.99 8.87
C ASN A 113 11.49 7.68 9.40
N ILE A 114 10.78 6.95 10.26
CA ILE A 114 11.19 5.62 10.75
C ILE A 114 11.37 4.66 9.57
N VAL A 115 10.41 4.62 8.66
CA VAL A 115 10.50 3.76 7.47
C VAL A 115 11.59 4.25 6.51
N ASP A 116 11.81 5.56 6.36
CA ASP A 116 12.92 6.12 5.56
C ASP A 116 14.30 5.78 6.10
N ASN A 117 14.44 5.75 7.43
CA ASN A 117 15.68 5.32 8.09
C ASN A 117 15.94 3.81 7.93
N GLN A 118 14.89 2.99 7.82
CA GLN A 118 15.01 1.55 7.56
C GLN A 118 15.25 1.24 6.07
N ILE A 119 14.58 2.01 5.19
CA ILE A 119 14.59 1.85 3.74
C ILE A 119 14.82 3.23 3.13
N ILE A 120 16.09 3.52 2.82
CA ILE A 120 16.52 4.84 2.33
C ILE A 120 15.68 5.30 1.13
N GLY A 121 15.11 6.49 1.24
CA GLY A 121 14.31 7.13 0.19
C GLY A 121 12.89 6.58 0.06
N SER A 122 12.44 5.69 0.94
CA SER A 122 11.08 5.17 0.98
C SER A 122 10.03 6.26 1.12
N LYS A 123 10.26 7.28 1.95
CA LYS A 123 9.34 8.43 2.12
C LYS A 123 9.10 9.13 0.79
N SER A 124 10.17 9.43 0.05
CA SER A 124 10.09 10.05 -1.27
C SER A 124 9.39 9.15 -2.29
N ARG A 125 9.70 7.85 -2.29
CA ARG A 125 9.11 6.87 -3.21
C ARG A 125 7.60 6.74 -3.01
N ILE A 126 7.13 6.61 -1.78
CA ILE A 126 5.70 6.50 -1.47
C ILE A 126 4.96 7.79 -1.83
N LEU A 127 5.49 8.95 -1.43
CA LEU A 127 4.84 10.23 -1.75
C LEU A 127 4.77 10.50 -3.27
N LYS A 128 5.77 10.04 -4.03
CA LYS A 128 5.74 10.08 -5.50
C LYS A 128 4.70 9.11 -6.06
N ASP A 129 4.65 7.90 -5.55
CA ASP A 129 3.68 6.89 -5.96
C ASP A 129 2.23 7.33 -5.68
N ILE A 130 1.96 7.90 -4.51
CA ILE A 130 0.65 8.52 -4.20
C ILE A 130 0.33 9.66 -5.18
N ARG A 131 1.31 10.49 -5.53
CA ARG A 131 1.12 11.54 -6.55
C ARG A 131 0.83 10.94 -7.93
N HIS A 132 1.44 9.81 -8.28
CA HIS A 132 1.14 9.10 -9.53
C HIS A 132 -0.27 8.53 -9.55
N LEU A 133 -0.74 7.96 -8.43
CA LEU A 133 -2.13 7.52 -8.28
C LEU A 133 -3.11 8.70 -8.42
N TYR A 134 -2.82 9.82 -7.74
CA TYR A 134 -3.60 11.05 -7.88
C TYR A 134 -3.69 11.49 -9.35
N ASN A 135 -2.54 11.63 -10.02
CA ASN A 135 -2.49 12.03 -11.42
C ASN A 135 -3.26 11.04 -12.31
N LYS A 136 -3.10 9.72 -12.11
CA LYS A 136 -3.85 8.69 -12.85
C LYS A 136 -5.36 8.96 -12.82
N TYR A 137 -5.92 9.18 -11.64
CA TYR A 137 -7.37 9.41 -11.49
C TYR A 137 -7.80 10.79 -11.96
N LYS A 138 -6.96 11.82 -11.73
CA LYS A 138 -7.17 13.16 -12.28
C LYS A 138 -7.26 13.12 -13.81
N GLU A 139 -6.23 12.58 -14.48
CA GLU A 139 -6.19 12.51 -15.94
C GLU A 139 -7.33 11.64 -16.51
N GLN A 140 -7.70 10.56 -15.82
CA GLN A 140 -8.87 9.77 -16.20
C GLN A 140 -10.16 10.61 -16.20
N LEU A 141 -10.42 11.37 -15.13
CA LEU A 141 -11.60 12.23 -15.04
C LEU A 141 -11.58 13.34 -16.10
N LEU A 142 -10.42 13.97 -16.32
CA LEU A 142 -10.29 15.00 -17.34
C LEU A 142 -10.54 14.46 -18.75
N PHE A 143 -10.13 13.21 -19.00
CA PHE A 143 -10.44 12.53 -20.26
C PHE A 143 -11.94 12.21 -20.39
N GLU A 144 -12.58 11.74 -19.31
CA GLU A 144 -14.03 11.44 -19.29
C GLU A 144 -14.90 12.69 -19.50
N HIS A 145 -14.39 13.88 -19.16
CA HIS A 145 -15.10 15.16 -19.24
C HIS A 145 -14.53 16.11 -20.32
N ILE A 146 -13.76 15.59 -21.28
CA ILE A 146 -13.07 16.42 -22.28
C ILE A 146 -14.03 17.27 -23.14
N ASP A 147 -15.25 16.76 -23.38
CA ASP A 147 -16.27 17.41 -24.22
C ASP A 147 -17.23 18.32 -23.44
N ASP A 148 -17.15 18.34 -22.11
CA ASP A 148 -18.13 19.03 -21.27
C ASP A 148 -17.91 20.55 -21.19
N ASN A 149 -16.80 21.06 -21.75
CA ASN A 149 -16.41 22.48 -21.68
C ASN A 149 -16.39 23.02 -20.23
N ILE A 150 -15.95 22.18 -19.30
CA ILE A 150 -15.75 22.49 -17.88
C ILE A 150 -14.25 22.66 -17.64
N ASP A 151 -13.86 23.67 -16.86
CA ASP A 151 -12.46 23.87 -16.47
C ASP A 151 -11.92 22.67 -15.66
N GLU A 152 -10.64 22.31 -15.88
CA GLU A 152 -9.96 21.20 -15.19
C GLU A 152 -10.14 21.27 -13.67
N ILE A 153 -10.00 22.46 -13.08
CA ILE A 153 -10.12 22.65 -11.65
C ILE A 153 -11.53 22.38 -11.12
N GLU A 154 -12.58 22.66 -11.91
CA GLU A 154 -13.96 22.40 -11.49
C GLU A 154 -14.28 20.91 -11.53
N ILE A 155 -13.75 20.17 -12.52
CA ILE A 155 -13.82 18.70 -12.54
C ILE A 155 -13.13 18.15 -11.29
N ILE A 156 -11.91 18.59 -10.97
CA ILE A 156 -11.19 18.12 -9.78
C ILE A 156 -11.97 18.43 -8.50
N ARG A 157 -12.56 19.64 -8.39
CA ARG A 157 -13.38 20.05 -7.25
C ARG A 157 -14.66 19.24 -7.10
N GLN A 158 -15.29 18.86 -8.20
CA GLN A 158 -16.51 18.04 -8.21
C GLN A 158 -16.22 16.60 -7.77
N TYR A 159 -15.06 16.07 -8.16
CA TYR A 159 -14.67 14.68 -7.93
C TYR A 159 -13.60 14.49 -6.84
N SER A 160 -13.34 15.51 -6.02
CA SER A 160 -12.25 15.52 -5.06
C SER A 160 -12.32 14.35 -4.05
N ASP A 161 -13.49 14.12 -3.47
CA ASP A 161 -13.73 13.01 -2.55
C ASP A 161 -13.61 11.64 -3.24
N TYR A 162 -14.00 11.54 -4.51
CA TYR A 162 -13.85 10.32 -5.31
C TYR A 162 -12.39 10.00 -5.60
N ILE A 163 -11.60 11.01 -5.98
CA ILE A 163 -10.15 10.84 -6.20
C ILE A 163 -9.48 10.34 -4.91
N ILE A 164 -9.87 10.88 -3.75
CA ILE A 164 -9.36 10.42 -2.45
C ILE A 164 -9.69 8.94 -2.21
N ASP A 165 -10.94 8.51 -2.47
CA ASP A 165 -11.33 7.09 -2.38
C ASP A 165 -10.45 6.22 -3.26
N MET A 166 -10.32 6.59 -4.54
CA MET A 166 -9.61 5.77 -5.52
C MET A 166 -8.12 5.61 -5.19
N VAL A 167 -7.48 6.68 -4.71
CA VAL A 167 -6.10 6.60 -4.20
C VAL A 167 -6.02 5.67 -3.00
N LYS A 168 -6.94 5.81 -2.03
CA LYS A 168 -6.96 4.97 -0.82
C LYS A 168 -7.17 3.49 -1.17
N GLU A 169 -8.11 3.18 -2.05
CA GLU A 169 -8.41 1.80 -2.45
C GLU A 169 -7.26 1.15 -3.23
N ASP A 170 -6.57 1.89 -4.10
CA ASP A 170 -5.37 1.36 -4.79
C ASP A 170 -4.23 1.05 -3.80
N LEU A 171 -4.03 1.91 -2.78
CA LEU A 171 -3.05 1.65 -1.72
C LEU A 171 -3.46 0.45 -0.87
N LYS A 172 -4.73 0.36 -0.48
CA LYS A 172 -5.30 -0.75 0.29
C LYS A 172 -5.12 -2.08 -0.43
N LYS A 173 -5.47 -2.12 -1.71
CA LYS A 173 -5.34 -3.32 -2.54
C LYS A 173 -3.91 -3.83 -2.53
N ARG A 174 -2.91 -2.95 -2.65
CA ARG A 174 -1.49 -3.34 -2.61
C ARG A 174 -1.08 -3.98 -1.29
N ILE A 175 -1.64 -3.53 -0.16
CA ILE A 175 -1.40 -4.14 1.16
C ILE A 175 -2.07 -5.51 1.24
N ILE A 176 -3.34 -5.61 0.83
CA ILE A 176 -4.10 -6.87 0.91
C ILE A 176 -3.49 -7.93 0.00
N ASP A 177 -3.09 -7.55 -1.21
CA ASP A 177 -2.43 -8.44 -2.17
C ASP A 177 -1.07 -8.94 -1.64
N GLU A 178 -0.42 -8.17 -0.74
CA GLU A 178 0.81 -8.57 -0.06
C GLU A 178 0.58 -9.68 0.99
N LYS A 179 -0.65 -9.80 1.51
CA LYS A 179 -1.02 -10.73 2.59
C LYS A 179 -0.09 -10.62 3.80
N PRO A 180 0.02 -9.42 4.42
CA PRO A 180 0.90 -9.22 5.57
C PRO A 180 0.49 -10.14 6.72
N ALA A 181 1.46 -10.81 7.33
CA ALA A 181 1.20 -11.79 8.39
C ALA A 181 0.76 -11.14 9.73
N ASN A 182 1.11 -9.87 9.96
CA ASN A 182 1.08 -9.24 11.29
C ASN A 182 0.44 -7.85 11.30
N ILE A 183 -0.55 -7.59 10.43
CA ILE A 183 -1.28 -6.32 10.41
C ILE A 183 -2.77 -6.63 10.42
N TYR A 184 -3.53 -6.05 11.36
CA TYR A 184 -4.97 -6.23 11.42
C TYR A 184 -5.69 -5.35 10.39
N PHE A 185 -6.92 -5.72 10.03
CA PHE A 185 -7.68 -4.96 9.04
C PHE A 185 -7.98 -3.53 9.52
N GLU A 186 -8.27 -3.38 10.81
CA GLU A 186 -8.51 -2.12 11.49
C GLU A 186 -7.29 -1.20 11.39
N ASP A 187 -6.09 -1.76 11.58
CA ASP A 187 -4.83 -1.03 11.43
C ASP A 187 -4.62 -0.56 9.98
N ILE A 188 -5.01 -1.39 9.00
CA ILE A 188 -4.95 -1.03 7.58
C ILE A 188 -5.88 0.14 7.28
N GLU A 189 -7.13 0.09 7.74
CA GLU A 189 -8.10 1.17 7.50
C GLU A 189 -7.64 2.49 8.16
N ASP A 190 -7.28 2.45 9.44
CA ASP A 190 -6.84 3.65 10.18
C ASP A 190 -5.53 4.21 9.61
N GLY A 191 -4.55 3.33 9.39
CA GLY A 191 -3.24 3.69 8.85
C GLY A 191 -3.33 4.31 7.45
N LEU A 192 -4.19 3.77 6.58
CA LEU A 192 -4.37 4.34 5.23
C LEU A 192 -5.04 5.70 5.26
N ILE A 193 -6.05 5.90 6.12
CA ILE A 193 -6.69 7.21 6.28
C ILE A 193 -5.65 8.25 6.71
N ARG A 194 -4.80 7.91 7.69
CA ARG A 194 -3.68 8.77 8.13
C ARG A 194 -2.71 9.08 7.00
N VAL A 195 -2.29 8.08 6.22
CA VAL A 195 -1.37 8.28 5.09
C VAL A 195 -1.98 9.19 4.03
N VAL A 196 -3.26 9.01 3.69
CA VAL A 196 -3.97 9.83 2.71
C VAL A 196 -4.09 11.28 3.19
N CYS A 197 -4.42 11.51 4.47
CA CYS A 197 -4.48 12.85 5.05
C CYS A 197 -3.11 13.53 5.05
N TYR A 198 -2.06 12.79 5.43
CA TYR A 198 -0.69 13.28 5.39
C TYR A 198 -0.24 13.61 3.95
N ALA A 199 -0.58 12.78 2.97
CA ALA A 199 -0.31 13.03 1.56
C ALA A 199 -1.09 14.23 1.00
N PHE A 200 -2.32 14.45 1.47
CA PHE A 200 -3.10 15.66 1.18
C PHE A 200 -2.38 16.92 1.69
N GLU A 201 -1.92 16.92 2.94
CA GLU A 201 -1.15 18.04 3.52
C GLU A 201 0.15 18.29 2.74
N LYS A 202 0.93 17.24 2.42
CA LYS A 202 2.17 17.34 1.62
C LYS A 202 1.96 17.60 0.13
N CYS A 203 0.74 17.97 -0.28
CA CYS A 203 0.37 18.32 -1.64
C CYS A 203 0.65 17.20 -2.67
N LYS A 204 0.45 15.95 -2.27
CA LYS A 204 0.56 14.78 -3.14
C LYS A 204 -0.78 14.32 -3.68
N ILE A 205 -1.86 14.66 -2.99
CA ILE A 205 -3.25 14.47 -3.43
C ILE A 205 -3.92 15.84 -3.55
N LEU A 206 -4.66 16.06 -4.63
CA LEU A 206 -5.41 17.29 -4.93
C LEU A 206 -4.53 18.54 -5.11
N GLU A 207 -5.11 19.59 -5.71
CA GLU A 207 -4.39 20.77 -6.15
C GLU A 207 -4.03 21.72 -4.99
N LYS A 208 -2.98 22.50 -5.21
CA LYS A 208 -2.54 23.53 -4.26
C LYS A 208 -3.44 24.77 -4.43
N PRO A 209 -3.84 25.41 -3.31
CA PRO A 209 -4.56 26.69 -3.36
C PRO A 209 -3.86 27.78 -4.14
#